data_AF-A0A840AXK4-F1
#
_entry.id   AF-A0A840AXK4-F1
#
_cell.length_a   1.000
_cell.length_b   1.000
_cell.length_c   1.000
_cell.angle_alpha   90.00
_cell.angle_beta   90.00
_cell.angle_gamma   90.00
#
_symmetry.space_group_name_H-M   'P 1'
#
loop_
_entity.id
_entity.type
_entity.pdbx_description
1 polymer ?
#
loop_
_entity_poly.entity_id
_entity_poly.type
_entity_poly.pdbx_seq_one_letter_code
_entity_poly.pdbx_strand_id
1 'polypeptide(L)'
;MFDVASSELLLVVLVALLVIGPKDLPKALRVVGKWVGKARGVAAHFRSGFDEMVRQSELEELEKKWKAENERIMREHPADPRADVLGDDAAPADATDGQPELPMDPPPAEAAPKA
;
A
#
# COMPACT_ATOMS: atom_id res chain seq x y z
N MET A 1 -16.67 -0.43 -7.79
CA MET A 1 -16.91 -0.37 -9.26
C MET A 1 -15.99 -1.32 -10.06
N PHE A 2 -15.18 -2.16 -9.40
CA PHE A 2 -14.53 -3.31 -10.03
C PHE A 2 -14.82 -4.51 -9.13
N ASP A 3 -16.02 -5.07 -9.29
CA ASP A 3 -16.34 -6.38 -8.71
C ASP A 3 -15.99 -7.41 -9.77
N VAL A 4 -14.70 -7.69 -9.91
CA VAL A 4 -14.24 -8.82 -10.74
C VAL A 4 -14.25 -10.02 -9.82
N ALA A 5 -15.40 -10.65 -9.73
CA ALA A 5 -15.57 -11.93 -9.09
C ALA A 5 -14.66 -12.97 -9.77
N SER A 6 -14.28 -13.98 -9.01
CA SER A 6 -13.42 -15.07 -9.46
C SER A 6 -13.91 -15.72 -10.78
N SER A 7 -15.23 -15.69 -11.02
CA SER A 7 -15.86 -16.16 -12.25
C SER A 7 -15.52 -15.32 -13.49
N GLU A 8 -15.49 -13.99 -13.40
CA GLU A 8 -15.16 -13.13 -14.55
C GLU A 8 -13.68 -13.23 -14.90
N LEU A 9 -12.81 -13.34 -13.90
CA LEU A 9 -11.38 -13.61 -14.14
C LEU A 9 -11.20 -14.93 -14.89
N LEU A 10 -11.91 -15.99 -14.49
CA LEU A 10 -11.85 -17.30 -15.15
C LEU A 10 -12.37 -17.24 -16.59
N LEU A 11 -13.45 -16.50 -16.84
CA LEU A 11 -13.97 -16.26 -18.19
C LEU A 11 -12.91 -15.56 -19.07
N VAL A 12 -12.26 -14.52 -18.56
CA VAL A 12 -11.22 -13.79 -19.28
C VAL A 12 -10.04 -14.71 -19.61
N VAL A 13 -9.59 -15.54 -18.65
CA VAL A 13 -8.53 -16.52 -18.90
C VAL A 13 -8.94 -17.53 -19.97
N LEU A 14 -10.18 -18.03 -19.92
CA LEU A 14 -10.68 -18.98 -20.93
C LEU A 14 -10.71 -18.37 -22.32
N VAL A 15 -11.21 -17.14 -22.46
CA VAL A 15 -11.22 -16.39 -23.72
C VAL A 15 -9.80 -16.13 -24.21
N ALA A 16 -8.88 -15.73 -23.32
CA ALA A 16 -7.47 -15.53 -23.67
C ALA A 16 -6.81 -16.82 -24.18
N LEU A 17 -7.10 -17.97 -23.56
CA LEU A 17 -6.63 -19.28 -24.01
C LEU A 17 -7.20 -19.67 -25.38
N LEU A 18 -8.45 -19.31 -25.68
CA LEU A 18 -9.09 -19.56 -26.97
C LEU A 18 -8.49 -18.70 -28.10
N VAL A 19 -8.31 -17.39 -27.84
CA VAL A 19 -7.85 -16.43 -28.85
C VAL A 19 -6.35 -16.56 -29.11
N ILE A 20 -5.55 -16.62 -28.04
CA ILE A 20 -4.09 -16.67 -28.14
C ILE A 20 -3.61 -18.12 -28.29
N GLY A 21 -4.34 -19.07 -27.72
CA GLY A 21 -3.93 -20.47 -27.64
C GLY A 21 -3.19 -20.79 -26.32
N PRO A 22 -3.42 -21.97 -25.72
CA PRO A 22 -2.82 -22.35 -24.44
C PRO A 22 -1.29 -22.49 -24.48
N LYS A 23 -0.71 -22.75 -25.66
CA LYS A 23 0.75 -22.89 -25.84
C LYS A 23 1.45 -21.55 -26.02
N ASP A 24 0.73 -20.53 -26.48
CA ASP A 24 1.30 -19.21 -26.79
C ASP A 24 1.05 -18.19 -25.69
N LEU A 25 0.03 -18.38 -24.85
CA LEU A 25 -0.20 -17.56 -23.65
C LEU A 25 1.03 -17.49 -22.71
N PRO A 26 1.73 -18.60 -22.40
CA PRO A 26 2.97 -18.54 -21.61
C PRO A 26 4.10 -17.77 -22.29
N LYS A 27 4.15 -17.75 -23.64
CA LYS A 27 5.14 -16.96 -24.38
C LYS A 27 4.75 -15.48 -24.34
N ALA A 28 3.47 -15.16 -24.53
CA ALA A 28 2.94 -13.80 -24.46
C ALA A 28 3.18 -13.17 -23.08
N LEU A 29 2.88 -13.90 -21.99
CA LEU A 29 3.16 -13.44 -20.63
C LEU A 29 4.65 -13.15 -20.39
N ARG A 30 5.55 -13.95 -20.97
CA ARG A 30 7.00 -13.67 -20.89
C ARG A 30 7.38 -12.39 -21.64
N VAL A 31 6.77 -12.11 -22.80
CA VAL A 31 7.03 -10.88 -23.55
C VAL A 31 6.53 -9.67 -22.76
N VAL A 32 5.26 -9.70 -22.32
CA VAL A 32 4.66 -8.64 -21.50
C VAL A 32 5.47 -8.44 -20.22
N GLY A 33 5.82 -9.52 -19.53
CA GLY A 33 6.63 -9.47 -18.31
C GLY A 33 8.01 -8.83 -18.52
N LYS A 34 8.69 -9.12 -19.64
CA LYS A 34 9.96 -8.46 -19.99
C LYS A 34 9.78 -6.96 -20.23
N TRP A 35 8.71 -6.57 -20.93
CA TRP A 35 8.40 -5.16 -21.18
C TRP A 35 8.07 -4.40 -19.89
N VAL A 36 7.20 -4.97 -19.05
CA VAL A 36 6.86 -4.42 -17.73
C VAL A 36 8.09 -4.34 -16.84
N GLY A 37 8.94 -5.38 -16.83
CA GLY A 37 10.19 -5.38 -16.08
C GLY A 37 11.16 -4.29 -16.52
N LYS A 38 11.31 -4.08 -17.84
CA LYS A 38 12.12 -3.00 -18.40
C LYS A 38 11.56 -1.63 -18.04
N ALA A 39 10.24 -1.44 -18.17
CA ALA A 39 9.57 -0.20 -17.77
C ALA A 39 9.74 0.08 -16.27
N ARG A 40 9.66 -0.95 -15.42
CA ARG A 40 9.87 -0.82 -13.97
C ARG A 40 11.31 -0.46 -13.63
N GLY A 41 12.30 -1.04 -14.31
CA GLY A 41 13.71 -0.67 -14.15
C GLY A 41 13.97 0.79 -14.56
N VAL A 42 13.40 1.20 -15.70
CA VAL A 42 13.45 2.59 -16.17
C VAL A 42 12.78 3.54 -15.16
N ALA A 43 11.60 3.20 -14.65
CA ALA A 43 10.91 3.97 -13.62
C ALA A 43 11.69 4.04 -12.30
N ALA A 44 12.44 2.99 -11.93
CA ALA A 44 13.31 2.99 -10.76
C ALA A 44 14.49 3.98 -10.92
N HIS A 45 15.09 4.03 -12.11
CA HIS A 45 16.12 5.03 -12.44
C HIS A 45 15.57 6.46 -12.49
N PHE A 46 14.35 6.61 -13.01
CA PHE A 46 13.64 7.89 -12.93
C PHE A 46 13.32 8.27 -11.49
N ARG A 47 12.96 7.33 -10.61
CA ARG A 47 12.75 7.65 -9.19
C ARG A 47 14.03 8.16 -8.54
N SER A 48 15.17 7.50 -8.78
CA SER A 48 16.46 7.96 -8.24
C SER A 48 16.92 9.30 -8.82
N GLY A 49 16.69 9.54 -10.11
CA GLY A 49 17.04 10.81 -10.77
C GLY A 49 16.06 11.95 -10.46
N PHE A 50 14.79 11.61 -10.25
CA PHE A 50 13.74 12.54 -9.83
C PHE A 50 13.94 12.94 -8.38
N ASP A 51 14.31 12.03 -7.47
CA ASP A 51 14.67 12.41 -6.08
C ASP A 51 15.87 13.39 -6.04
N GLU A 52 16.82 13.28 -6.98
CA GLU A 52 17.95 14.22 -7.13
C GLU A 52 17.51 15.57 -7.76
N MET A 53 16.62 15.56 -8.76
CA MET A 53 16.12 16.77 -9.42
C MET A 53 15.06 17.54 -8.59
N VAL A 54 14.16 16.83 -7.90
CA VAL A 54 13.15 17.38 -6.98
C VAL A 54 13.81 18.15 -5.85
N ARG A 55 14.96 17.66 -5.36
CA ARG A 55 15.80 18.36 -4.39
C ARG A 55 16.27 19.73 -4.90
N GLN A 56 16.37 19.93 -6.21
CA GLN A 56 16.99 21.12 -6.80
C GLN A 56 16.02 22.10 -7.48
N SER A 57 14.80 21.71 -7.92
CA SER A 57 13.97 22.67 -8.70
C SER A 57 12.44 22.58 -8.59
N GLU A 58 11.84 21.66 -7.83
CA GLU A 58 10.36 21.55 -7.81
C GLU A 58 9.71 21.52 -6.42
N LEU A 59 10.44 21.28 -5.33
CA LEU A 59 9.86 21.33 -3.99
C LEU A 59 9.36 22.73 -3.62
N GLU A 60 10.10 23.81 -3.95
CA GLU A 60 9.67 25.17 -3.63
C GLU A 60 8.40 25.59 -4.39
N GLU A 61 8.25 25.23 -5.66
CA GLU A 61 7.06 25.61 -6.44
C GLU A 61 5.82 24.76 -6.12
N LEU A 62 6.00 23.45 -5.88
CA LEU A 62 4.91 22.60 -5.41
C LEU A 62 4.49 22.96 -3.98
N GLU A 63 5.43 23.28 -3.09
CA GLU A 63 5.13 23.73 -1.73
C GLU A 63 4.40 25.08 -1.74
N LYS A 64 4.77 26.01 -2.63
CA LYS A 64 4.11 27.30 -2.77
C LYS A 64 2.67 27.17 -3.30
N LYS A 65 2.45 26.28 -4.29
CA LYS A 65 1.11 25.94 -4.79
C LYS A 65 0.28 25.24 -3.72
N TRP A 66 0.88 24.31 -2.98
CA TRP A 66 0.22 23.60 -1.87
C TRP A 66 -0.16 24.55 -0.71
N LYS A 67 0.74 25.47 -0.33
CA LYS A 67 0.49 26.48 0.72
C LYS A 67 -0.60 27.47 0.31
N ALA A 68 -0.57 27.97 -0.92
CA ALA A 68 -1.61 28.89 -1.42
C ALA A 68 -2.99 28.22 -1.47
N GLU A 69 -3.04 26.95 -1.86
CA GLU A 69 -4.27 26.16 -1.85
C GLU A 69 -4.76 25.89 -0.42
N ASN A 70 -3.86 25.51 0.50
CA ASN A 70 -4.19 25.30 1.91
C ASN A 70 -4.67 26.58 2.61
N GLU A 71 -4.06 27.73 2.31
CA GLU A 71 -4.50 29.02 2.82
C GLU A 71 -5.90 29.40 2.28
N ARG A 72 -6.20 29.04 1.03
CA ARG A 72 -7.55 29.21 0.47
C ARG A 72 -8.57 28.33 1.18
N ILE A 73 -8.24 27.06 1.41
CA ILE A 73 -9.09 26.11 2.15
C ILE A 73 -9.35 26.59 3.58
N MET A 74 -8.33 27.10 4.30
CA MET A 74 -8.47 27.64 5.66
C MET A 74 -9.28 28.95 5.71
N ARG A 75 -9.28 29.73 4.62
CA ARG A 75 -10.09 30.95 4.48
C ARG A 75 -11.55 30.63 4.17
N GLU A 76 -11.80 29.58 3.40
CA GLU A 76 -13.13 29.11 3.00
C GLU A 76 -13.79 28.23 4.09
N HIS A 77 -12.98 27.53 4.89
CA HIS A 77 -13.38 26.78 6.07
C HIS A 77 -12.58 27.28 7.29
N PRO A 78 -12.99 28.38 7.95
CA PRO A 78 -12.42 28.73 9.24
C PRO A 78 -12.63 27.54 10.16
N ALA A 79 -11.55 27.03 10.75
CA ALA A 79 -11.63 25.97 11.75
C ALA A 79 -12.60 26.42 12.83
N ASP A 80 -13.78 25.80 12.85
CA ASP A 80 -14.78 26.03 13.87
C ASP A 80 -14.14 25.57 15.18
N PRO A 81 -13.86 26.45 16.16
CA PRO A 81 -13.14 26.12 17.41
C PRO A 81 -13.94 25.22 18.36
N ARG A 82 -14.91 24.48 17.81
CA ARG A 82 -15.89 23.62 18.48
C ARG A 82 -15.82 22.17 18.00
N ALA A 83 -15.11 21.87 16.92
CA ALA A 83 -14.91 20.49 16.48
C ALA A 83 -13.85 19.75 17.33
N ASP A 84 -12.99 20.52 17.98
CA ASP A 84 -11.85 20.13 18.81
C ASP A 84 -12.17 20.09 20.32
N VAL A 85 -13.36 20.56 20.75
CA VAL A 85 -13.77 20.60 22.17
C VAL A 85 -14.76 19.50 22.58
N LEU A 86 -15.05 18.54 21.70
CA LEU A 86 -15.97 17.43 21.98
C LEU A 86 -15.32 16.03 21.88
N GLY A 87 -14.00 15.94 22.00
CA GLY A 87 -13.32 14.66 21.83
C GLY A 87 -12.06 14.40 22.66
N ASP A 88 -11.76 15.17 23.71
CA ASP A 88 -10.53 14.94 24.49
C ASP A 88 -10.66 15.14 26.01
N ASP A 89 -11.82 14.80 26.59
CA ASP A 89 -11.99 14.66 28.03
C ASP A 89 -12.20 13.19 28.44
N ALA A 90 -11.12 12.43 28.42
CA ALA A 90 -10.87 11.36 29.40
C ALA A 90 -9.37 11.04 29.45
N ALA A 91 -8.61 11.98 30.00
CA ALA A 91 -7.21 11.79 30.40
C ALA A 91 -7.10 10.72 31.53
N PRO A 92 -5.89 10.14 31.74
CA PRO A 92 -5.67 8.83 32.32
C PRO A 92 -5.67 8.86 33.87
N ALA A 93 -6.29 7.85 34.48
CA ALA A 93 -6.12 7.57 35.91
C ALA A 93 -5.31 6.28 36.07
N ASP A 94 -4.04 6.48 36.40
CA ASP A 94 -3.10 5.50 36.94
C ASP A 94 -3.69 4.75 38.16
N ALA A 95 -3.51 3.43 38.21
CA ALA A 95 -3.10 2.65 39.40
C ALA A 95 -3.28 1.14 39.16
N THR A 96 -2.15 0.47 38.92
CA THR A 96 -1.75 -0.81 39.51
C THR A 96 -2.80 -1.93 39.66
N ASP A 97 -2.66 -2.98 38.85
CA ASP A 97 -2.38 -4.30 39.42
C ASP A 97 -1.69 -5.20 38.38
N GLY A 98 -0.57 -5.77 38.80
CA GLY A 98 0.33 -6.52 37.93
C GLY A 98 -0.20 -7.89 37.56
N GLN A 99 0.26 -8.39 36.42
CA GLN A 99 1.00 -9.65 36.37
C GLN A 99 1.70 -9.82 35.00
N PRO A 100 3.00 -10.15 34.97
CA PRO A 100 3.74 -10.45 33.76
C PRO A 100 3.58 -11.92 33.31
N GLU A 101 3.54 -12.08 31.99
CA GLU A 101 3.89 -13.25 31.18
C GLU A 101 3.08 -14.55 31.36
N LEU A 102 2.36 -14.93 30.30
CA LEU A 102 2.07 -16.33 29.99
C LEU A 102 2.62 -16.68 28.60
N PRO A 103 3.21 -17.88 28.43
CA PRO A 103 4.21 -18.17 27.40
C PRO A 103 3.56 -18.56 26.07
N MET A 104 4.12 -18.07 24.96
CA MET A 104 3.92 -18.65 23.64
C MET A 104 4.81 -19.89 23.47
N ASP A 105 4.20 -21.06 23.30
CA ASP A 105 4.19 -21.82 22.03
C ASP A 105 4.15 -23.37 22.19
N PRO A 106 3.48 -24.07 21.24
CA PRO A 106 3.21 -25.51 21.23
C PRO A 106 4.43 -26.39 20.91
N PRO A 107 4.37 -27.72 21.12
CA PRO A 107 5.55 -28.56 21.35
C PRO A 107 6.40 -28.83 20.10
N PRO A 108 7.73 -29.00 20.27
CA PRO A 108 8.58 -29.64 19.27
C PRO A 108 8.23 -31.12 19.13
N ALA A 109 8.20 -31.60 17.90
CA ALA A 109 8.19 -33.02 17.59
C ALA A 109 9.44 -33.69 18.18
N GLU A 110 9.25 -34.51 19.22
CA GLU A 110 10.28 -35.40 19.75
C GLU A 110 9.81 -36.85 19.63
N ALA A 111 10.70 -37.66 19.09
CA ALA A 111 10.49 -39.01 18.62
C ALA A 111 10.08 -39.96 19.75
N ALA A 112 9.13 -40.85 19.45
CA ALA A 112 8.88 -42.04 20.26
C ALA A 112 10.11 -42.96 20.25
N PRO A 113 10.56 -43.48 21.41
CA PRO A 113 11.17 -44.78 21.50
C PRO A 113 10.20 -45.79 22.13
N LYS A 114 10.30 -47.01 21.60
CA LYS A 114 9.65 -48.24 22.05
C LYS A 114 9.94 -48.56 23.53
N ALA A 115 8.95 -49.13 24.21
CA ALA A 115 9.10 -50.27 25.12
C ALA A 115 7.77 -51.05 25.15
#